data_AF-A0A2W5AUB4-F1
#
_entry.id   AF-A0A2W5AUB4-F1
#
_cell.length_a   1.000
_cell.length_b   1.000
_cell.length_c   1.000
_cell.angle_alpha   90.00
_cell.angle_beta   90.00
_cell.angle_gamma   90.00
#
_symmetry.space_group_name_H-M   'P 1'
#
loop_
_entity.id
_entity.type
_entity.pdbx_description
1 polymer ?
#
loop_
_entity_poly.entity_id
_entity_poly.type
_entity_poly.pdbx_seq_one_letter_code
_entity_poly.pdbx_strand_id
1 'polypeptide(L)'
;MTMPPPSPWLDSVLVAWFVLTALSVAYVAWDAFTRNPELKVMKWGWLLVTLYGGPIMAAAYVLSCQEPLNQRHEDFVRPLWKQAFGSSIHCLAGDATGVIAAAAITTALGLPMWQDVMAEYVFGFAFGLLIFQALFMRDMAGGSYWGALRMSFIPEWLSMNAVMAGMIPTMVMLMSRDMAAMHASSLRFWGVMSLATLVGFAIAYPVNLWLVGVRLKHGMGTVRALGHGGHDMAAEGALTAMPGMTHGVGHSGAKTVESMAMEPEVTGAQIVAMTVLTLLMLAGGIILATLFGRWTM
;
A
#
# COMPACT_ATOMS: atom_id res chain seq x y z
N MET A 1 8.49 12.94 37.27
CA MET A 1 8.54 13.58 35.95
C MET A 1 7.29 14.43 35.80
N THR A 2 7.42 15.74 35.68
CA THR A 2 6.31 16.64 35.39
C THR A 2 5.83 16.37 33.96
N MET A 3 4.55 16.06 33.77
CA MET A 3 3.99 15.98 32.42
C MET A 3 4.23 17.32 31.72
N PRO A 4 4.76 17.33 30.47
CA PRO A 4 4.86 18.57 29.72
C PRO A 4 3.47 19.21 29.62
N PRO A 5 3.37 20.56 29.67
CA PRO A 5 2.09 21.23 29.57
C PRO A 5 1.39 20.81 28.27
N PRO A 6 0.05 20.72 28.25
CA PRO A 6 -0.68 20.48 27.01
C PRO A 6 -0.22 21.51 25.97
N SER A 7 0.09 21.06 24.77
CA SER A 7 0.48 21.87 23.62
C SER A 7 -0.77 22.17 22.78
N PRO A 8 -1.61 23.15 23.14
CA PRO A 8 -2.88 23.42 22.48
C PRO A 8 -2.72 23.74 20.98
N TRP A 9 -1.55 24.23 20.57
CA TRP A 9 -1.23 24.44 19.17
C TRP A 9 -1.13 23.12 18.38
N LEU A 10 -0.58 22.06 18.98
CA LEU A 10 -0.46 20.74 18.34
C LEU A 10 -1.84 20.13 18.13
N ASP A 11 -2.69 20.20 19.16
CA ASP A 11 -4.07 19.71 19.06
C ASP A 11 -4.85 20.48 17.98
N SER A 12 -4.62 21.80 17.86
CA SER A 12 -5.21 22.62 16.79
C SER A 12 -4.73 22.20 15.39
N VAL A 13 -3.42 21.92 15.24
CA VAL A 13 -2.84 21.41 13.98
C VAL A 13 -3.42 20.05 13.62
N LEU A 14 -3.57 19.15 14.61
CA LEU A 14 -4.17 17.84 14.40
C LEU A 14 -5.64 17.94 14.01
N VAL A 15 -6.42 18.81 14.67
CA VAL A 15 -7.83 19.06 14.28
C VAL A 15 -7.90 19.55 12.83
N ALA A 16 -7.06 20.52 12.45
CA ALA A 16 -7.00 20.98 11.06
C ALA A 16 -6.63 19.85 10.08
N TRP A 17 -5.64 19.02 10.43
CA TRP A 17 -5.24 17.85 9.66
C TRP A 17 -6.38 16.85 9.47
N PHE A 18 -7.14 16.55 10.53
CA PHE A 18 -8.26 15.60 10.46
C PHE A 18 -9.49 16.17 9.74
N VAL A 19 -9.74 17.48 9.85
CA VAL A 19 -10.77 18.15 9.03
C VAL A 19 -10.41 18.06 7.55
N LEU A 20 -9.16 18.36 7.19
CA LEU A 20 -8.69 18.20 5.82
C LEU A 20 -8.74 16.73 5.37
N THR A 21 -8.37 15.79 6.23
CA THR A 21 -8.48 14.36 5.97
C THR A 21 -9.92 13.96 5.68
N ALA A 22 -10.90 14.41 6.47
CA ALA A 22 -12.31 14.12 6.24
C ALA A 22 -12.80 14.65 4.88
N LEU A 23 -12.42 15.88 4.51
CA LEU A 23 -12.74 16.46 3.20
C LEU A 23 -12.07 15.68 2.06
N SER A 24 -10.80 15.30 2.24
CA SER A 24 -10.02 14.50 1.29
C SER A 24 -10.63 13.12 1.07
N VAL A 25 -11.00 12.43 2.15
CA VAL A 25 -11.70 11.13 2.10
C VAL A 25 -13.02 11.26 1.37
N ALA A 26 -13.82 12.29 1.66
CA ALA A 26 -15.08 12.53 0.97
C ALA A 26 -14.89 12.75 -0.54
N TYR A 27 -13.88 13.55 -0.93
CA TYR A 27 -13.53 13.78 -2.33
C TYR A 27 -13.09 12.49 -3.03
N VAL A 28 -12.13 11.76 -2.47
CA VAL A 28 -11.60 10.52 -3.06
C VAL A 28 -12.70 9.46 -3.13
N ALA A 29 -13.53 9.31 -2.09
CA ALA A 29 -14.66 8.41 -2.10
C ALA A 29 -15.65 8.74 -3.22
N TRP A 30 -16.01 10.01 -3.38
CA TRP A 30 -16.90 10.41 -4.46
C TRP A 30 -16.28 10.11 -5.83
N ASP A 31 -15.04 10.54 -6.08
CA ASP A 31 -14.39 10.39 -7.38
C ASP A 31 -14.11 8.91 -7.74
N ALA A 32 -13.49 8.16 -6.83
CA ALA A 32 -13.13 6.75 -7.02
C ALA A 32 -14.37 5.89 -7.34
N PHE A 33 -15.47 6.11 -6.62
CA PHE A 33 -16.66 5.28 -6.76
C PHE A 33 -17.62 5.73 -7.86
N THR A 34 -17.56 6.99 -8.33
CA THR A 34 -18.48 7.50 -9.36
C THR A 34 -17.85 7.76 -10.72
N ARG A 35 -16.55 8.12 -10.78
CA ARG A 35 -15.89 8.55 -12.02
C ARG A 35 -14.75 7.63 -12.45
N ASN A 36 -14.03 7.03 -11.51
CA ASN A 36 -12.81 6.28 -11.83
C ASN A 36 -13.09 4.78 -12.18
N PRO A 37 -12.55 4.25 -13.29
CA PRO A 37 -12.79 2.87 -13.75
C PRO A 37 -11.87 1.82 -13.10
N GLU A 38 -11.41 2.07 -11.89
CA GLU A 38 -10.53 1.17 -11.15
C GLU A 38 -11.27 -0.03 -10.55
N LEU A 39 -10.53 -1.10 -10.26
CA LEU A 39 -11.05 -2.29 -9.59
C LEU A 39 -11.57 -1.94 -8.19
N LYS A 40 -12.63 -2.63 -7.73
CA LYS A 40 -13.28 -2.34 -6.43
C LYS A 40 -12.28 -2.35 -5.26
N VAL A 41 -11.33 -3.27 -5.28
CA VAL A 41 -10.30 -3.37 -4.23
C VAL A 41 -9.37 -2.16 -4.24
N MET A 42 -9.05 -1.61 -5.42
CA MET A 42 -8.26 -0.38 -5.55
C MET A 42 -9.01 0.84 -5.02
N LYS A 43 -10.33 0.93 -5.26
CA LYS A 43 -11.18 2.00 -4.68
C LYS A 43 -11.07 2.04 -3.16
N TRP A 44 -11.17 0.86 -2.53
CA TRP A 44 -11.00 0.73 -1.09
C TRP A 44 -9.57 1.03 -0.64
N GLY A 45 -8.56 0.59 -1.40
CA GLY A 45 -7.17 0.93 -1.14
C GLY A 45 -6.95 2.44 -1.07
N TRP A 46 -7.40 3.17 -2.10
CA TRP A 46 -7.30 4.62 -2.15
C TRP A 46 -8.07 5.33 -1.04
N LEU A 47 -9.25 4.83 -0.70
CA LEU A 47 -10.04 5.37 0.40
C LEU A 47 -9.30 5.23 1.74
N LEU A 48 -8.73 4.05 2.01
CA LEU A 48 -8.04 3.77 3.28
C LEU A 48 -6.72 4.52 3.39
N VAL A 49 -5.87 4.54 2.36
CA VAL A 49 -4.63 5.34 2.41
C VAL A 49 -4.92 6.83 2.52
N THR A 50 -6.03 7.32 1.96
CA THR A 50 -6.47 8.71 2.14
C THR A 50 -6.95 8.95 3.57
N LEU A 51 -7.61 7.98 4.18
CA LEU A 51 -7.98 8.05 5.60
C LEU A 51 -6.73 8.09 6.50
N TYR A 52 -5.67 7.36 6.16
CA TYR A 52 -4.44 7.32 6.96
C TYR A 52 -3.52 8.50 6.72
N GLY A 53 -3.27 8.86 5.46
CA GLY A 53 -2.31 9.90 5.08
C GLY A 53 -2.93 11.25 4.72
N GLY A 54 -4.26 11.37 4.80
CA GLY A 54 -4.99 12.62 4.67
C GLY A 54 -4.80 13.32 3.31
N PRO A 55 -4.65 14.66 3.30
CA PRO A 55 -4.58 15.44 2.07
C PRO A 55 -3.38 15.12 1.19
N ILE A 56 -2.28 14.58 1.75
CA ILE A 56 -1.11 14.14 0.98
C ILE A 56 -1.49 12.97 0.06
N MET A 57 -2.21 11.98 0.59
CA MET A 57 -2.63 10.82 -0.20
C MET A 57 -3.77 11.13 -1.17
N ALA A 58 -4.63 12.10 -0.84
CA ALA A 58 -5.58 12.63 -1.80
C ALA A 58 -4.90 13.38 -2.95
N ALA A 59 -3.87 14.19 -2.68
CA ALA A 59 -3.09 14.82 -3.74
C ALA A 59 -2.41 13.76 -4.63
N ALA A 60 -1.85 12.71 -4.02
CA ALA A 60 -1.28 11.60 -4.76
C ALA A 60 -2.31 10.88 -5.64
N TYR A 61 -3.53 10.63 -5.13
CA TYR A 61 -4.64 10.07 -5.91
C TYR A 61 -4.92 10.86 -7.19
N VAL A 62 -5.03 12.19 -7.08
CA VAL A 62 -5.28 13.08 -8.22
C VAL A 62 -4.13 12.98 -9.25
N LEU A 63 -2.89 12.92 -8.78
CA LEU A 63 -1.70 12.95 -9.64
C LEU A 63 -1.38 11.60 -10.30
N SER A 64 -1.72 10.48 -9.64
CA SER A 64 -1.32 9.14 -10.09
C SER A 64 -2.47 8.29 -10.61
N CYS A 65 -3.72 8.51 -10.19
CA CYS A 65 -4.82 7.58 -10.43
C CYS A 65 -6.09 8.22 -11.03
N GLN A 66 -6.39 9.48 -10.73
CA GLN A 66 -7.63 10.08 -11.22
C GLN A 66 -7.69 10.13 -12.76
N GLU A 67 -8.76 9.58 -13.36
CA GLU A 67 -8.95 9.59 -14.81
C GLU A 67 -9.01 11.04 -15.35
N PRO A 68 -8.09 11.45 -16.24
CA PRO A 68 -8.04 12.83 -16.73
C PRO A 68 -9.01 13.03 -17.91
N LEU A 69 -9.43 14.27 -18.14
CA LEU A 69 -10.46 14.58 -19.15
C LEU A 69 -10.09 14.20 -20.60
N ASN A 70 -8.81 14.30 -20.95
CA ASN A 70 -8.33 14.21 -22.33
C ASN A 70 -7.54 12.93 -22.63
N GLN A 71 -7.51 11.96 -21.71
CA GLN A 71 -6.80 10.70 -21.90
C GLN A 71 -7.51 9.57 -21.14
N ARG A 72 -7.40 8.34 -21.64
CA ARG A 72 -7.96 7.19 -20.96
C ARG A 72 -7.18 6.90 -19.67
N HIS A 73 -7.88 6.38 -18.65
CA HIS A 73 -7.24 5.99 -17.40
C HIS A 73 -6.06 5.04 -17.62
N GLU A 74 -6.19 4.05 -18.50
CA GLU A 74 -5.16 3.04 -18.79
C GLU A 74 -3.85 3.68 -19.27
N ASP A 75 -3.95 4.65 -20.18
CA ASP A 75 -2.80 5.39 -20.70
C ASP A 75 -2.19 6.29 -19.61
N PHE A 76 -3.05 6.91 -18.81
CA PHE A 76 -2.62 7.78 -17.72
C PHE A 76 -1.80 7.04 -16.67
N VAL A 77 -2.21 5.82 -16.29
CA VAL A 77 -1.54 5.02 -15.25
C VAL A 77 -0.39 4.16 -15.76
N ARG A 78 -0.20 4.06 -17.08
CA ARG A 78 0.85 3.25 -17.72
C ARG A 78 2.29 3.51 -17.22
N PRO A 79 2.73 4.76 -16.92
CA PRO A 79 4.09 5.00 -16.44
C PRO A 79 4.45 4.18 -15.20
N LEU A 80 5.65 3.61 -15.17
CA LEU A 80 6.10 2.70 -14.11
C LEU A 80 5.95 3.29 -12.70
N TRP A 81 6.24 4.58 -12.53
CA TRP A 81 6.10 5.24 -11.23
C TRP A 81 4.65 5.26 -10.73
N LYS A 82 3.66 5.39 -11.62
CA LYS A 82 2.24 5.32 -11.25
C LYS A 82 1.80 3.90 -10.95
N GLN A 83 2.24 2.94 -11.76
CA GLN A 83 2.03 1.51 -11.50
C GLN A 83 2.58 1.11 -10.12
N ALA A 84 3.81 1.51 -9.82
CA ALA A 84 4.43 1.34 -8.51
C ALA A 84 3.68 2.05 -7.39
N PHE A 85 3.21 3.27 -7.64
CA PHE A 85 2.43 4.02 -6.66
C PHE A 85 1.16 3.27 -6.27
N GLY A 86 0.36 2.83 -7.26
CA GLY A 86 -0.84 2.05 -6.96
C GLY A 86 -0.59 0.69 -6.32
N SER A 87 0.50 0.01 -6.70
CA SER A 87 0.95 -1.20 -6.01
C SER A 87 1.28 -0.93 -4.54
N SER A 88 1.95 0.20 -4.28
CA SER A 88 2.30 0.65 -2.94
C SER A 88 1.06 1.03 -2.12
N ILE A 89 0.06 1.68 -2.74
CA ILE A 89 -1.23 1.98 -2.08
C ILE A 89 -1.90 0.71 -1.60
N HIS A 90 -1.95 -0.30 -2.46
CA HIS A 90 -2.64 -1.54 -2.16
C HIS A 90 -2.02 -2.29 -0.98
N CYS A 91 -0.69 -2.35 -0.94
CA CYS A 91 0.07 -2.92 0.17
C CYS A 91 -0.09 -2.08 1.45
N LEU A 92 0.15 -0.76 1.37
CA LEU A 92 0.03 0.14 2.51
C LEU A 92 -1.36 0.13 3.12
N ALA A 93 -2.41 0.06 2.31
CA ALA A 93 -3.78 -0.01 2.79
C ALA A 93 -3.98 -1.20 3.74
N GLY A 94 -3.53 -2.39 3.36
CA GLY A 94 -3.63 -3.58 4.20
C GLY A 94 -2.69 -3.55 5.41
N ASP A 95 -1.41 -3.25 5.19
CA ASP A 95 -0.41 -3.21 6.24
C ASP A 95 -0.77 -2.19 7.33
N ALA A 96 -1.10 -0.95 6.94
CA ALA A 96 -1.49 0.09 7.89
C ALA A 96 -2.81 -0.24 8.60
N THR A 97 -3.78 -0.85 7.92
CA THR A 97 -5.02 -1.33 8.58
C THR A 97 -4.69 -2.30 9.69
N GLY A 98 -3.86 -3.32 9.41
CA GLY A 98 -3.49 -4.35 10.38
C GLY A 98 -2.67 -3.78 11.53
N VAL A 99 -1.71 -2.89 11.25
CA VAL A 99 -0.92 -2.18 12.27
C VAL A 99 -1.80 -1.34 13.18
N ILE A 100 -2.67 -0.49 12.63
CA ILE A 100 -3.57 0.37 13.43
C ILE A 100 -4.55 -0.47 14.27
N ALA A 101 -5.09 -1.56 13.70
CA ALA A 101 -5.98 -2.46 14.42
C ALA A 101 -5.26 -3.17 15.58
N ALA A 102 -4.04 -3.66 15.35
CA ALA A 102 -3.23 -4.26 16.39
C ALA A 102 -2.91 -3.25 17.48
N ALA A 103 -2.38 -2.08 17.13
CA ALA A 103 -2.04 -1.00 18.05
C ALA A 103 -3.21 -0.62 18.96
N ALA A 104 -4.43 -0.51 18.40
CA ALA A 104 -5.63 -0.22 19.19
C ALA A 104 -5.97 -1.34 20.20
N ILE A 105 -5.80 -2.61 19.80
CA ILE A 105 -6.09 -3.77 20.64
C ILE A 105 -5.04 -3.93 21.75
N THR A 106 -3.76 -3.92 21.40
CA THR A 106 -2.63 -4.08 22.32
C THR A 106 -2.57 -2.94 23.34
N THR A 107 -2.84 -1.70 22.90
CA THR A 107 -3.01 -0.53 23.77
C THR A 107 -4.16 -0.73 24.76
N ALA A 108 -5.31 -1.22 24.30
CA ALA A 108 -6.45 -1.48 25.18
C ALA A 108 -6.16 -2.59 26.21
N LEU A 109 -5.28 -3.53 25.87
CA LEU A 109 -4.81 -4.60 26.76
C LEU A 109 -3.65 -4.16 27.68
N GLY A 110 -3.09 -2.97 27.48
CA GLY A 110 -1.95 -2.46 28.26
C GLY A 110 -0.67 -3.26 28.06
N LEU A 111 -0.45 -3.81 26.86
CA LEU A 111 0.76 -4.55 26.55
C LEU A 111 1.96 -3.58 26.42
N PRO A 112 3.18 -4.00 26.80
CA PRO A 112 4.37 -3.19 26.62
C PRO A 112 4.69 -2.97 25.13
N MET A 113 5.29 -1.82 24.81
CA MET A 113 5.55 -1.40 23.42
C MET A 113 6.27 -2.43 22.54
N TRP A 114 7.17 -3.27 23.07
CA TRP A 114 7.79 -4.32 22.25
C TRP A 114 6.82 -5.42 21.81
N GLN A 115 5.82 -5.77 22.63
CA GLN A 115 4.77 -6.71 22.25
C GLN A 115 3.81 -6.08 21.25
N ASP A 116 3.54 -4.78 21.44
CA ASP A 116 2.74 -3.99 20.53
C ASP A 116 3.33 -4.01 19.12
N VAL A 117 4.60 -3.60 18.95
CA VAL A 117 5.28 -3.59 17.66
C VAL A 117 5.37 -4.98 17.02
N MET A 118 5.53 -6.05 17.80
CA MET A 118 5.49 -7.41 17.28
C MET A 118 4.09 -7.78 16.76
N ALA A 119 3.04 -7.43 17.50
CA ALA A 119 1.67 -7.65 17.07
C ALA A 119 1.33 -6.82 15.84
N GLU A 120 1.71 -5.54 15.80
CA GLU A 120 1.57 -4.66 14.65
C GLU A 120 2.22 -5.24 13.40
N TYR A 121 3.45 -5.76 13.51
CA TYR A 121 4.12 -6.39 12.38
C TYR A 121 3.34 -7.61 11.86
N VAL A 122 2.92 -8.51 12.76
CA VAL A 122 2.23 -9.74 12.40
C VAL A 122 0.85 -9.45 11.80
N PHE A 123 0.09 -8.56 12.41
CA PHE A 123 -1.25 -8.19 11.95
C PHE A 123 -1.19 -7.37 10.67
N GLY A 124 -0.26 -6.42 10.57
CA GLY A 124 -0.01 -5.66 9.33
C GLY A 124 0.22 -6.61 8.16
N PHE A 125 1.22 -7.48 8.31
CA PHE A 125 1.56 -8.46 7.28
C PHE A 125 0.39 -9.41 6.96
N ALA A 126 -0.34 -9.88 7.97
CA ALA A 126 -1.48 -10.77 7.77
C ALA A 126 -2.64 -10.08 7.03
N PHE A 127 -2.96 -8.83 7.37
CA PHE A 127 -4.01 -8.06 6.68
C PHE A 127 -3.58 -7.69 5.25
N GLY A 128 -2.34 -7.23 5.07
CA GLY A 128 -1.75 -6.97 3.76
C GLY A 128 -1.80 -8.19 2.85
N LEU A 129 -1.27 -9.33 3.33
CA LEU A 129 -1.19 -10.56 2.56
C LEU A 129 -2.57 -11.22 2.32
N LEU A 130 -3.34 -11.47 3.38
CA LEU A 130 -4.55 -12.30 3.29
C LEU A 130 -5.74 -11.54 2.71
N ILE A 131 -5.89 -10.25 3.05
CA ILE A 131 -7.07 -9.49 2.67
C ILE A 131 -6.79 -8.68 1.41
N PHE A 132 -5.72 -7.90 1.38
CA PHE A 132 -5.48 -7.01 0.25
C PHE A 132 -4.88 -7.77 -0.92
N GLN A 133 -3.68 -8.33 -0.76
CA GLN A 133 -2.95 -8.99 -1.83
C GLN A 133 -3.71 -10.21 -2.37
N ALA A 134 -4.05 -11.16 -1.50
CA ALA A 134 -4.59 -12.43 -1.96
C ALA A 134 -6.01 -12.32 -2.56
N LEU A 135 -6.85 -11.39 -2.09
CA LEU A 135 -8.16 -11.15 -2.72
C LEU A 135 -8.03 -10.44 -4.07
N PHE A 136 -7.08 -9.51 -4.20
CA PHE A 136 -6.82 -8.83 -5.48
C PHE A 136 -6.22 -9.78 -6.52
N MET A 137 -5.24 -10.56 -6.09
CA MET A 137 -4.50 -11.52 -6.93
C MET A 137 -5.31 -12.78 -7.22
N ARG A 138 -6.45 -13.01 -6.56
CA ARG A 138 -7.24 -14.25 -6.72
C ARG A 138 -7.62 -14.50 -8.16
N ASP A 139 -8.16 -13.50 -8.84
CA ASP A 139 -8.62 -13.64 -10.22
C ASP A 139 -7.41 -13.79 -11.16
N MET A 140 -6.33 -13.04 -10.89
CA MET A 140 -5.05 -13.15 -11.59
C MET A 140 -4.37 -14.51 -11.42
N ALA A 141 -4.62 -15.21 -10.30
CA ALA A 141 -4.09 -16.54 -9.99
C ALA A 141 -4.97 -17.68 -10.54
N GLY A 142 -5.81 -17.41 -11.54
CA GLY A 142 -6.74 -18.39 -12.11
C GLY A 142 -7.86 -18.79 -11.14
N GLY A 143 -8.25 -17.89 -10.24
CA GLY A 143 -9.28 -18.11 -9.22
C GLY A 143 -8.79 -18.81 -7.95
N SER A 144 -7.54 -19.26 -7.91
CA SER A 144 -6.95 -19.96 -6.76
C SER A 144 -6.41 -18.98 -5.72
N TYR A 145 -7.13 -18.84 -4.61
CA TYR A 145 -6.69 -18.02 -3.47
C TYR A 145 -5.34 -18.48 -2.89
N TRP A 146 -5.10 -19.80 -2.87
CA TRP A 146 -3.82 -20.34 -2.40
C TRP A 146 -2.66 -20.06 -3.37
N GLY A 147 -2.95 -20.06 -4.68
CA GLY A 147 -1.98 -19.60 -5.69
C GLY A 147 -1.65 -18.12 -5.51
N ALA A 148 -2.67 -17.28 -5.32
CA ALA A 148 -2.53 -15.86 -5.06
C ALA A 148 -1.65 -15.58 -3.83
N LEU A 149 -1.88 -16.31 -2.73
CA LEU A 149 -1.06 -16.21 -1.51
C LEU A 149 0.42 -16.54 -1.75
N ARG A 150 0.69 -17.66 -2.43
CA ARG A 150 2.09 -18.08 -2.70
C ARG A 150 2.82 -17.08 -3.58
N MET A 151 2.15 -16.53 -4.58
CA MET A 151 2.75 -15.54 -5.49
C MET A 151 2.96 -14.18 -4.82
N SER A 152 2.05 -13.76 -3.94
CA SER A 152 2.13 -12.46 -3.26
C SER A 152 2.97 -12.45 -1.99
N PHE A 153 3.30 -13.62 -1.41
CA PHE A 153 4.02 -13.70 -0.14
C PHE A 153 5.38 -12.97 -0.16
N ILE A 154 6.26 -13.29 -1.10
CA ILE A 154 7.61 -12.71 -1.15
C ILE A 154 7.54 -11.19 -1.41
N PRO A 155 6.82 -10.72 -2.45
CA PRO A 155 6.73 -9.29 -2.69
C PRO A 155 6.09 -8.51 -1.54
N GLU A 156 5.09 -9.10 -0.86
CA GLU A 156 4.45 -8.47 0.29
C GLU A 156 5.41 -8.38 1.47
N TRP A 157 6.12 -9.46 1.78
CA TRP A 157 7.04 -9.48 2.90
C TRP A 157 8.20 -8.49 2.73
N LEU A 158 8.74 -8.38 1.50
CA LEU A 158 9.76 -7.38 1.17
C LEU A 158 9.25 -5.94 1.36
N SER A 159 8.01 -5.67 0.96
CA SER A 159 7.38 -4.36 1.15
C SER A 159 7.12 -4.06 2.62
N MET A 160 6.56 -5.00 3.37
CA MET A 160 6.23 -4.87 4.79
C MET A 160 7.48 -4.55 5.64
N ASN A 161 8.62 -5.19 5.35
CA ASN A 161 9.90 -4.86 5.97
C ASN A 161 10.25 -3.37 5.81
N ALA A 162 10.05 -2.81 4.62
CA ALA A 162 10.33 -1.41 4.32
C ALA A 162 9.28 -0.45 4.93
N VAL A 163 7.99 -0.85 4.95
CA VAL A 163 6.93 -0.10 5.64
C VAL A 163 7.28 0.03 7.13
N MET A 164 7.58 -1.09 7.79
CA MET A 164 7.89 -1.11 9.22
C MET A 164 9.24 -0.47 9.55
N ALA A 165 10.20 -0.47 8.61
CA ALA A 165 11.44 0.29 8.76
C ALA A 165 11.18 1.80 8.96
N GLY A 166 10.12 2.34 8.35
CA GLY A 166 9.69 3.74 8.55
C GLY A 166 8.71 3.93 9.72
N MET A 167 7.73 3.02 9.86
CA MET A 167 6.68 3.15 10.87
C MET A 167 7.24 2.99 12.30
N ILE A 168 8.01 1.93 12.57
CA ILE A 168 8.50 1.62 13.94
C ILE A 168 9.24 2.81 14.57
N PRO A 169 10.30 3.39 13.97
CA PRO A 169 10.99 4.51 14.60
C PRO A 169 10.10 5.73 14.77
N THR A 170 9.20 5.99 13.81
CA THR A 170 8.25 7.12 13.91
C THR A 170 7.32 6.95 15.10
N MET A 171 6.71 5.77 15.25
CA MET A 171 5.77 5.47 16.34
C MET A 171 6.49 5.45 17.68
N VAL A 172 7.53 4.61 17.82
CA VAL A 172 8.25 4.41 19.09
C VAL A 172 8.83 5.73 19.61
N MET A 173 9.45 6.55 18.75
CA MET A 173 10.04 7.82 19.18
C MET A 173 9.00 8.86 19.60
N LEU A 174 7.88 8.97 18.88
CA LEU A 174 6.84 9.97 19.18
C LEU A 174 5.99 9.56 20.37
N MET A 175 5.57 8.29 20.44
CA MET A 175 4.82 7.75 21.56
C MET A 175 5.65 7.74 22.85
N SER A 176 6.97 7.52 22.77
CA SER A 176 7.85 7.62 23.95
C SER A 176 7.96 9.03 24.52
N ARG A 177 7.68 10.07 23.72
CA ARG A 177 7.77 11.48 24.13
C ARG A 177 6.42 12.05 24.56
N ASP A 178 5.32 11.49 24.07
CA ASP A 178 3.97 11.92 24.38
C ASP A 178 3.10 10.73 24.81
N MET A 179 2.93 10.58 26.13
CA MET A 179 2.10 9.51 26.71
C MET A 179 0.63 9.60 26.30
N ALA A 180 0.15 10.79 25.92
CA ALA A 180 -1.21 10.94 25.39
C ALA A 180 -1.34 10.29 24.01
N ALA A 181 -0.25 10.13 23.25
CA ALA A 181 -0.27 9.43 21.97
C ALA A 181 -0.30 7.89 22.13
N MET A 182 -0.15 7.36 23.34
CA MET A 182 -0.24 5.92 23.61
C MET A 182 -1.67 5.43 23.87
N HIS A 183 -2.69 6.28 23.74
CA HIS A 183 -4.08 5.90 24.01
C HIS A 183 -4.91 6.04 22.74
N ALA A 184 -5.54 4.96 22.27
CA ALA A 184 -6.35 4.97 21.04
C ALA A 184 -7.53 5.98 21.07
N SER A 185 -7.97 6.39 22.26
CA SER A 185 -9.00 7.43 22.44
C SER A 185 -8.48 8.86 22.26
N SER A 186 -7.17 9.04 22.13
CA SER A 186 -6.51 10.34 21.98
C SER A 186 -6.36 10.74 20.52
N LEU A 187 -6.58 12.01 20.23
CA LEU A 187 -6.32 12.59 18.90
C LEU A 187 -4.86 12.41 18.46
N ARG A 188 -3.93 12.42 19.43
CA ARG A 188 -2.49 12.36 19.16
C ARG A 188 -2.04 10.97 18.73
N PHE A 189 -2.70 9.91 19.22
CA PHE A 189 -2.47 8.55 18.73
C PHE A 189 -2.68 8.49 17.23
N TRP A 190 -3.85 8.94 16.76
CA TRP A 190 -4.19 8.97 15.34
C TRP A 190 -3.26 9.87 14.53
N GLY A 191 -2.79 10.97 15.11
CA GLY A 191 -1.79 11.84 14.48
C GLY A 191 -0.46 11.14 14.25
N VAL A 192 0.03 10.39 15.26
CA VAL A 192 1.25 9.59 15.15
C VAL A 192 1.07 8.46 14.14
N MET A 193 -0.06 7.74 14.15
CA MET A 193 -0.33 6.68 13.17
C MET A 193 -0.35 7.24 11.75
N SER A 194 -1.03 8.38 11.54
CA SER A 194 -1.09 9.06 10.24
C SER A 194 0.31 9.41 9.72
N LEU A 195 1.15 10.01 10.57
CA LEU A 195 2.53 10.34 10.20
C LEU A 195 3.39 9.09 9.96
N ALA A 196 3.27 8.08 10.83
CA ALA A 196 4.00 6.83 10.70
C ALA A 196 3.67 6.14 9.37
N THR A 197 2.39 6.06 9.00
CA THR A 197 1.95 5.51 7.71
C THR A 197 2.56 6.26 6.53
N LEU A 198 2.62 7.61 6.57
CA LEU A 198 3.25 8.41 5.52
C LEU A 198 4.76 8.16 5.41
N VAL A 199 5.46 8.07 6.55
CA VAL A 199 6.91 7.76 6.56
C VAL A 199 7.14 6.33 6.07
N GLY A 200 6.36 5.35 6.53
CA GLY A 200 6.40 3.96 6.08
C GLY A 200 6.20 3.87 4.57
N PHE A 201 5.21 4.57 4.02
CA PHE A 201 4.99 4.65 2.59
C PHE A 201 6.19 5.23 1.83
N ALA A 202 6.76 6.34 2.31
CA ALA A 202 7.91 6.98 1.67
C ALA A 202 9.13 6.05 1.60
N ILE A 203 9.35 5.24 2.64
CA ILE A 203 10.43 4.25 2.70
C ILE A 203 10.12 3.01 1.84
N ALA A 204 8.87 2.56 1.80
CA ALA A 204 8.46 1.38 1.04
C ALA A 204 8.29 1.63 -0.47
N TYR A 205 7.98 2.85 -0.89
CA TYR A 205 7.77 3.20 -2.29
C TYR A 205 8.93 2.79 -3.22
N PRO A 206 10.21 3.07 -2.94
CA PRO A 206 11.32 2.64 -3.83
C PRO A 206 11.44 1.11 -3.94
N VAL A 207 11.13 0.37 -2.87
CA VAL A 207 11.12 -1.10 -2.89
C VAL A 207 9.99 -1.59 -3.79
N ASN A 208 8.79 -1.02 -3.66
CA ASN A 208 7.66 -1.36 -4.51
C ASN A 208 7.86 -0.95 -5.97
N LEU A 209 8.55 0.16 -6.23
CA LEU A 209 8.96 0.58 -7.57
C LEU A 209 9.86 -0.47 -8.23
N TRP A 210 10.82 -1.02 -7.47
CA TRP A 210 11.64 -2.13 -7.95
C TRP A 210 10.81 -3.39 -8.18
N LEU A 211 9.95 -3.78 -7.23
CA LEU A 211 9.11 -4.99 -7.32
C LEU A 211 8.19 -4.97 -8.55
N VAL A 212 7.58 -3.82 -8.86
CA VAL A 212 6.77 -3.65 -10.07
C VAL A 212 7.65 -3.63 -11.31
N GLY A 213 8.82 -2.98 -11.25
CA GLY A 213 9.77 -2.93 -12.36
C GLY A 213 10.27 -4.30 -12.82
N VAL A 214 10.44 -5.25 -11.89
CA VAL A 214 10.85 -6.64 -12.17
C VAL A 214 9.66 -7.62 -12.31
N ARG A 215 8.43 -7.11 -12.37
CA ARG A 215 7.18 -7.88 -12.49
C ARG A 215 6.93 -8.90 -11.36
N LEU A 216 7.50 -8.68 -10.19
CA LEU A 216 7.16 -9.43 -8.97
C LEU A 216 5.85 -8.91 -8.33
N LYS A 217 5.48 -7.66 -8.60
CA LYS A 217 4.18 -7.08 -8.25
C LYS A 217 3.50 -6.50 -9.48
N HIS A 218 2.17 -6.45 -9.40
CA HIS A 218 1.34 -5.72 -10.36
C HIS A 218 1.06 -4.30 -9.86
N GLY A 219 0.81 -3.39 -10.79
CA GLY A 219 0.38 -2.03 -10.48
C GLY A 219 -1.13 -1.82 -10.62
N MET A 220 -1.55 -0.64 -11.09
CA MET A 220 -2.95 -0.26 -11.23
C MET A 220 -3.56 -0.86 -12.50
N GLY A 221 -4.64 -1.63 -12.33
CA GLY A 221 -5.47 -2.14 -13.42
C GLY A 221 -6.89 -1.56 -13.41
N THR A 222 -7.56 -1.59 -14.55
CA THR A 222 -8.94 -1.08 -14.72
C THR A 222 -9.94 -2.19 -14.92
N VAL A 223 -11.20 -1.94 -14.55
CA VAL A 223 -12.33 -2.85 -14.85
C VAL A 223 -12.51 -3.01 -16.36
N ARG A 224 -12.07 -2.03 -17.18
CA ARG A 224 -12.18 -2.09 -18.63
C ARG A 224 -11.13 -3.02 -19.25
N ALA A 225 -9.91 -3.05 -18.70
CA ALA A 225 -8.84 -3.92 -19.15
C ALA A 225 -8.97 -5.35 -18.57
N LEU A 226 -9.37 -5.45 -17.30
CA LEU A 226 -9.36 -6.70 -16.53
C LEU A 226 -10.76 -7.31 -16.34
N GLY A 227 -11.83 -6.61 -16.74
CA GLY A 227 -13.21 -7.03 -16.49
C GLY A 227 -13.65 -6.81 -15.03
N HIS A 228 -14.87 -7.27 -14.71
CA HIS A 228 -15.38 -7.29 -13.32
C HIS A 228 -14.73 -8.37 -12.43
N GLY A 229 -13.76 -9.13 -12.98
CA GLY A 229 -13.07 -10.24 -12.32
C GLY A 229 -11.83 -10.72 -13.08
N GLY A 230 -10.88 -9.80 -13.33
CA GLY A 230 -9.49 -10.07 -13.75
C GLY A 230 -9.24 -11.24 -14.71
N HIS A 231 -9.51 -11.08 -16.02
CA HIS A 231 -9.10 -12.08 -17.02
C HIS A 231 -7.80 -11.73 -17.75
N ASP A 232 -7.01 -12.80 -18.01
CA ASP A 232 -5.69 -12.94 -18.65
C ASP A 232 -4.93 -11.68 -19.13
N MET A 233 -3.71 -11.54 -18.58
CA MET A 233 -2.65 -10.58 -18.98
C MET A 233 -2.27 -10.65 -20.48
N ALA A 234 -2.62 -11.73 -21.18
CA ALA A 234 -2.47 -11.82 -22.63
C ALA A 234 -3.32 -10.76 -23.37
N ALA A 235 -4.47 -10.37 -22.80
CA ALA A 235 -5.31 -9.31 -23.34
C ALA A 235 -4.71 -7.90 -23.13
N GLU A 236 -4.02 -7.69 -22.01
CA GLU A 236 -3.34 -6.42 -21.70
C GLU A 236 -2.06 -6.23 -22.55
N GLY A 237 -1.32 -7.33 -22.79
CA GLY A 237 -0.20 -7.35 -23.74
C GLY A 237 -0.65 -7.14 -25.20
N ALA A 238 -1.80 -7.68 -25.59
CA ALA A 238 -2.35 -7.51 -26.94
C ALA A 238 -2.85 -6.08 -27.19
N LEU A 239 -3.45 -5.43 -26.18
CA LEU A 239 -3.92 -4.03 -26.28
C LEU A 239 -2.77 -3.01 -26.32
N THR A 240 -1.63 -3.32 -25.68
CA THR A 240 -0.44 -2.44 -25.68
C THR A 240 0.44 -2.59 -26.93
N ALA A 241 0.20 -3.60 -27.78
CA ALA A 241 1.07 -3.96 -28.91
C ALA A 241 0.59 -3.53 -30.31
N MET A 242 -0.48 -2.74 -30.47
CA MET A 242 -0.95 -2.32 -31.81
C MET A 242 -0.71 -0.84 -32.13
N PRO A 243 0.33 -0.48 -32.91
CA PRO A 243 0.29 0.69 -33.79
C PRO A 243 -0.47 0.32 -35.07
N GLY A 244 -1.34 1.22 -35.54
CA GLY A 244 -2.43 0.90 -36.46
C GLY A 244 -2.08 0.34 -37.84
N MET A 245 -3.03 -0.42 -38.41
CA MET A 245 -3.25 -0.54 -39.85
C MET A 245 -4.67 -1.08 -40.16
N THR A 246 -5.47 -0.24 -40.80
CA THR A 246 -6.42 -0.43 -41.93
C THR A 246 -7.31 -1.68 -42.08
N HIS A 247 -8.57 -1.41 -42.48
CA HIS A 247 -9.59 -2.29 -43.09
C HIS A 247 -9.08 -3.50 -43.91
N GLY A 248 -9.72 -4.67 -43.73
CA GLY A 248 -9.66 -5.78 -44.68
C GLY A 248 -10.24 -7.09 -44.11
N VAL A 249 -11.31 -7.60 -44.73
CA VAL A 249 -11.98 -8.87 -44.43
C VAL A 249 -11.09 -10.06 -44.80
N GLY A 250 -11.08 -11.14 -43.98
CA GLY A 250 -10.55 -12.44 -44.40
C GLY A 250 -10.37 -13.46 -43.26
N HIS A 251 -11.24 -14.47 -43.20
CA HIS A 251 -11.11 -15.67 -42.38
C HIS A 251 -9.88 -16.50 -42.76
N SER A 252 -9.13 -17.01 -41.77
CA SER A 252 -8.72 -18.43 -41.61
C SER A 252 -7.51 -18.57 -40.69
N GLY A 253 -7.48 -19.64 -39.88
CA GLY A 253 -6.25 -20.12 -39.24
C GLY A 253 -6.29 -20.17 -37.71
N ALA A 254 -7.02 -21.15 -37.16
CA ALA A 254 -6.84 -21.57 -35.78
C ALA A 254 -5.41 -22.09 -35.58
N LYS A 255 -4.62 -21.42 -34.74
CA LYS A 255 -3.49 -22.00 -34.01
C LYS A 255 -3.55 -21.52 -32.56
N THR A 256 -3.67 -22.52 -31.70
CA THR A 256 -3.54 -22.53 -30.24
C THR A 256 -2.52 -21.50 -29.73
N VAL A 257 -3.02 -20.48 -29.03
CA VAL A 257 -2.21 -19.63 -28.15
C VAL A 257 -2.05 -20.40 -26.85
N GLU A 258 -0.98 -21.19 -26.77
CA GLU A 258 -0.49 -21.74 -25.50
C GLU A 258 -0.17 -20.57 -24.56
N SER A 259 -0.61 -20.72 -23.32
CA SER A 259 -0.47 -19.78 -22.21
C SER A 259 0.99 -19.33 -22.00
N MET A 260 1.36 -18.17 -22.52
CA MET A 260 2.55 -17.45 -22.05
C MET A 260 2.21 -16.75 -20.73
N ALA A 261 2.19 -17.52 -19.64
CA ALA A 261 2.37 -16.94 -18.31
C ALA A 261 3.75 -16.29 -18.31
N MET A 262 3.78 -14.95 -18.19
CA MET A 262 5.01 -14.18 -18.27
C MET A 262 5.87 -14.49 -17.04
N GLU A 263 6.96 -15.23 -17.23
CA GLU A 263 7.84 -15.63 -16.13
C GLU A 263 8.50 -14.40 -15.47
N PRO A 264 8.76 -14.45 -14.14
CA PRO A 264 9.46 -13.37 -13.45
C PRO A 264 10.82 -13.10 -14.11
N GLU A 265 11.08 -11.85 -14.52
CA GLU A 265 12.38 -11.44 -15.08
C GLU A 265 13.49 -11.33 -14.00
N VAL A 266 13.23 -11.80 -12.78
CA VAL A 266 14.09 -11.63 -11.61
C VAL A 266 14.91 -12.88 -11.32
N THR A 267 16.20 -12.68 -11.08
CA THR A 267 17.11 -13.75 -10.66
C THR A 267 16.98 -14.02 -9.16
N GLY A 268 17.28 -15.25 -8.72
CA GLY A 268 17.32 -15.58 -7.29
C GLY A 268 18.30 -14.69 -6.51
N ALA A 269 19.42 -14.29 -7.13
CA ALA A 269 20.38 -13.37 -6.52
C ALA A 269 19.78 -11.98 -6.24
N GLN A 270 18.95 -11.46 -7.15
CA GLN A 270 18.24 -10.19 -6.95
C GLN A 270 17.22 -10.28 -5.81
N ILE A 271 16.48 -11.38 -5.69
CA ILE A 271 15.55 -11.60 -4.57
C ILE A 271 16.32 -11.65 -3.25
N VAL A 272 17.44 -12.37 -3.18
CA VAL A 272 18.29 -12.44 -1.99
C VAL A 272 18.84 -11.05 -1.63
N ALA A 273 19.34 -10.30 -2.61
CA ALA A 273 19.85 -8.94 -2.38
C ALA A 273 18.77 -8.00 -1.85
N MET A 274 17.56 -8.03 -2.41
CA MET A 274 16.43 -7.23 -1.93
C MET A 274 15.95 -7.67 -0.55
N THR A 275 16.00 -8.97 -0.26
CA THR A 275 15.70 -9.52 1.07
C THR A 275 16.67 -8.98 2.11
N VAL A 276 17.98 -9.06 1.84
CA VAL A 276 19.00 -8.52 2.74
C VAL A 276 18.82 -7.01 2.92
N LEU A 277 18.59 -6.27 1.83
CA LEU A 277 18.38 -4.83 1.88
C LEU A 277 17.18 -4.46 2.78
N THR A 278 16.02 -5.08 2.56
CA THR A 278 14.81 -4.77 3.33
C THR A 278 14.91 -5.18 4.79
N LEU A 279 15.59 -6.29 5.10
CA LEU A 279 15.91 -6.67 6.49
C LEU A 279 16.87 -5.67 7.16
N LEU A 280 17.87 -5.17 6.44
CA LEU A 280 18.77 -4.13 6.94
C LEU A 280 18.03 -2.81 7.18
N MET A 281 17.07 -2.45 6.31
CA MET A 281 16.20 -1.30 6.52
C MET A 281 15.38 -1.47 7.81
N LEU A 282 14.73 -2.62 7.99
CA LEU A 282 13.94 -2.92 9.19
C LEU A 282 14.80 -2.88 10.46
N ALA A 283 15.97 -3.53 10.43
CA ALA A 283 16.92 -3.50 11.53
C ALA A 283 17.38 -2.07 11.84
N GLY A 284 17.65 -1.26 10.82
CA GLY A 284 17.97 0.16 10.95
C GLY A 284 16.85 0.95 11.64
N GLY A 285 15.60 0.73 11.24
CA GLY A 285 14.42 1.32 11.89
C GLY A 285 14.30 0.94 13.37
N ILE A 286 14.49 -0.34 13.70
CA ILE A 286 14.48 -0.84 15.09
C ILE A 286 15.64 -0.24 15.91
N ILE A 287 16.84 -0.12 15.32
CA ILE A 287 17.98 0.52 15.98
C ILE A 287 17.67 1.98 16.29
N LEU A 288 17.14 2.74 15.32
CA LEU A 288 16.73 4.14 15.53
C LEU A 288 15.68 4.25 16.65
N ALA A 289 14.66 3.39 16.62
CA ALA A 289 13.64 3.32 17.67
C ALA A 289 14.25 3.03 19.06
N THR A 290 15.26 2.16 19.13
CA THR A 290 15.96 1.80 20.38
C THR A 290 16.84 2.93 20.90
N LEU A 291 17.52 3.65 20.02
CA LEU A 291 18.40 4.75 20.39
C LEU A 291 17.62 5.97 20.88
N PHE A 292 16.42 6.20 20.36
CA PHE A 292 15.67 7.45 20.57
C PHE A 292 14.29 7.29 21.24
N GLY A 293 13.83 6.06 21.49
CA GLY A 293 12.58 5.75 22.17
C GLY A 293 12.76 4.79 23.35
N ARG A 294 11.65 4.26 23.89
CA ARG A 294 11.65 3.36 25.05
C ARG A 294 10.65 2.22 24.83
N TRP A 295 11.14 0.99 24.89
CA TRP A 295 10.39 -0.23 24.56
C TRP A 295 9.57 -0.86 25.69
N THR A 296 9.77 -0.40 26.93
CA THR A 296 9.15 -0.97 28.14
C THR A 296 8.04 -0.10 28.72
N MET A 297 7.67 0.97 28.04
CA MET A 297 6.56 1.83 28.43
C MET A 297 5.25 1.32 27.85
#